data_AF-A0A7K6WQZ0-F1
#
_entry.id   AF-A0A7K6WQZ0-F1
#
_cell.length_a   1.000
_cell.length_b   1.000
_cell.length_c   1.000
_cell.angle_alpha   90.00
_cell.angle_beta   90.00
_cell.angle_gamma   90.00
#
_symmetry.space_group_name_H-M   'P 1'
#
loop_
_entity.id
_entity.type
_entity.pdbx_description
1 polymer ?
#
loop_
_entity_poly.entity_id
_entity_poly.type
_entity_poly.pdbx_seq_one_letter_code
_entity_poly.pdbx_strand_id
1 'polypeptide(L)'
;SPPCILTPLPCVPKAVPARARRVVFEDEAKPVGRPPGRVPPAADGEKPGAWSVPPRLAPQPRAVPDYVVKYPAIRSPQQREGYKGVFQDQLAEYTELLGEVRAARHRLGELEAAMGRLPRNAASRTDLAFLEKQQRCEYLKKKLTHIKARIQEYDRDARDTAVYF
;
A
#
# COMPACT_ATOMS: atom_id res chain seq x y z
N SER A 1 20.04 53.80 -3.02
CA SER A 1 20.66 52.70 -2.27
C SER A 1 19.89 51.42 -2.51
N PRO A 2 20.57 50.27 -2.62
CA PRO A 2 20.11 49.08 -3.36
C PRO A 2 19.08 48.22 -2.60
N PRO A 3 18.40 47.27 -3.28
CA PRO A 3 17.51 46.30 -2.66
C PRO A 3 18.32 45.23 -1.90
N CYS A 4 18.00 44.99 -0.62
CA CYS A 4 18.59 43.89 0.14
C CYS A 4 17.97 42.56 -0.30
N ILE A 5 18.78 41.81 -1.05
CA ILE A 5 18.53 40.48 -1.56
C ILE A 5 18.52 39.48 -0.40
N LEU A 6 17.47 38.67 -0.37
CA LEU A 6 17.30 37.53 0.52
C LEU A 6 18.34 36.46 0.15
N THR A 7 19.24 36.13 1.08
CA THR A 7 20.15 34.97 0.96
C THR A 7 19.60 33.80 1.81
N PRO A 8 19.37 32.61 1.24
CA PRO A 8 19.07 31.41 2.02
C PRO A 8 20.35 30.76 2.58
N LEU A 9 20.31 30.39 3.85
CA LEU A 9 21.36 29.66 4.56
C LEU A 9 21.49 28.20 4.04
N PRO A 10 22.71 27.64 3.94
CA PRO A 10 22.94 26.31 3.43
C PRO A 10 22.52 25.21 4.42
N CYS A 11 21.83 24.19 3.90
CA CYS A 11 21.43 22.98 4.61
C CYS A 11 22.64 22.11 4.96
N VAL A 12 22.71 21.66 6.21
CA VAL A 12 23.72 20.71 6.71
C VAL A 12 23.20 19.27 6.48
N PRO A 13 23.91 18.39 5.74
CA PRO A 13 23.54 16.99 5.63
C PRO A 13 23.97 16.21 6.88
N LYS A 14 23.04 15.46 7.48
CA LYS A 14 23.35 14.51 8.57
C LYS A 14 23.77 13.15 7.99
N ALA A 15 24.90 12.66 8.47
CA ALA A 15 25.53 11.41 8.06
C ALA A 15 24.83 10.16 8.65
N VAL A 16 24.75 9.11 7.85
CA VAL A 16 24.37 7.73 8.21
C VAL A 16 25.60 6.96 8.70
N PRO A 17 25.50 6.13 9.75
CA PRO A 17 26.47 5.07 9.99
C PRO A 17 25.91 3.71 9.56
N ALA A 18 26.63 3.06 8.65
CA ALA A 18 26.53 1.64 8.34
C ALA A 18 27.44 0.84 9.29
N ARG A 19 26.98 -0.32 9.80
CA ARG A 19 27.87 -1.47 10.04
C ARG A 19 27.11 -2.80 10.18
N ALA A 20 27.64 -3.79 9.49
CA ALA A 20 27.22 -5.19 9.43
C ALA A 20 27.76 -6.04 10.60
N ARG A 21 27.10 -7.18 10.90
CA ARG A 21 27.67 -8.56 11.04
C ARG A 21 26.72 -9.61 11.69
N ARG A 22 26.25 -10.56 10.87
CA ARG A 22 26.30 -12.05 10.91
C ARG A 22 26.25 -12.91 12.21
N VAL A 23 25.37 -13.96 12.13
CA VAL A 23 25.30 -15.34 12.74
C VAL A 23 25.13 -15.51 14.27
N VAL A 24 24.34 -16.45 14.81
CA VAL A 24 24.51 -17.94 14.78
C VAL A 24 23.16 -18.69 14.76
N PHE A 25 23.14 -19.82 14.05
CA PHE A 25 22.09 -20.83 13.94
C PHE A 25 22.49 -22.00 14.85
N GLU A 26 21.65 -22.41 15.79
CA GLU A 26 21.95 -23.55 16.67
C GLU A 26 21.26 -24.82 16.15
N ASP A 27 22.12 -25.71 15.70
CA ASP A 27 21.91 -27.07 15.21
C ASP A 27 21.99 -28.00 16.43
N GLU A 28 20.91 -28.73 16.74
CA GLU A 28 21.00 -29.91 17.61
C GLU A 28 20.46 -31.12 16.84
N ALA A 29 21.42 -31.87 16.29
CA ALA A 29 21.25 -33.20 15.77
C ALA A 29 21.12 -34.22 16.91
N LYS A 30 20.21 -35.19 16.74
CA LYS A 30 20.37 -36.50 17.37
C LYS A 30 19.96 -37.61 16.38
N PRO A 31 20.91 -38.42 15.88
CA PRO A 31 20.61 -39.62 15.11
C PRO A 31 20.60 -40.86 16.03
N VAL A 32 19.77 -41.86 15.70
CA VAL A 32 19.77 -43.30 16.07
C VAL A 32 18.32 -43.78 15.90
N GLY A 33 17.97 -44.82 15.16
CA GLY A 33 18.72 -45.82 14.40
C GLY A 33 17.70 -46.60 13.55
N ARG A 34 18.19 -47.23 12.48
CA ARG A 34 17.44 -48.12 11.58
C ARG A 34 17.66 -49.58 12.03
N PRO A 35 16.73 -50.49 11.72
CA PRO A 35 17.14 -51.70 11.01
C PRO A 35 16.30 -51.96 9.75
N PRO A 36 16.85 -52.68 8.74
CA PRO A 36 16.21 -52.89 7.45
C PRO A 36 15.41 -54.21 7.41
N GLY A 37 14.45 -54.29 6.49
CA GLY A 37 14.07 -55.57 5.87
C GLY A 37 12.58 -55.88 5.82
N ARG A 38 11.95 -55.58 4.67
CA ARG A 38 11.34 -56.55 3.73
C ARG A 38 10.42 -55.82 2.74
N VAL A 39 10.42 -56.33 1.51
CA VAL A 39 9.56 -55.96 0.37
C VAL A 39 8.96 -57.30 -0.15
N PRO A 40 7.95 -57.32 -1.06
CA PRO A 40 6.49 -57.11 -0.95
C PRO A 40 5.72 -58.44 -1.29
N PRO A 41 4.46 -58.52 -1.81
CA PRO A 41 4.00 -57.94 -3.10
C PRO A 41 2.51 -57.46 -3.20
N ALA A 42 2.34 -56.57 -4.19
CA ALA A 42 1.22 -56.32 -5.12
C ALA A 42 -0.24 -56.71 -4.78
N ALA A 43 -1.15 -55.73 -4.95
CA ALA A 43 -2.39 -55.92 -5.69
C ALA A 43 -2.83 -54.59 -6.33
N ASP A 44 -3.00 -54.66 -7.64
CA ASP A 44 -3.68 -53.75 -8.57
C ASP A 44 -4.99 -53.12 -8.08
N GLY A 45 -5.35 -52.00 -8.71
CA GLY A 45 -6.76 -51.72 -8.99
C GLY A 45 -7.25 -50.30 -8.72
N GLU A 46 -7.45 -49.56 -9.82
CA GLU A 46 -8.53 -48.57 -10.01
C GLU A 46 -8.49 -47.19 -9.31
N LYS A 47 -8.16 -46.17 -10.12
CA LYS A 47 -8.86 -44.86 -10.14
C LYS A 47 -10.24 -45.08 -10.80
N PRO A 48 -11.32 -44.30 -10.51
CA PRO A 48 -11.27 -42.83 -10.50
C PRO A 48 -12.31 -42.13 -9.59
N GLY A 49 -12.21 -40.79 -9.50
CA GLY A 49 -13.41 -39.96 -9.31
C GLY A 49 -13.74 -39.54 -7.88
N ALA A 50 -12.85 -38.77 -7.25
CA ALA A 50 -13.30 -37.74 -6.32
C ALA A 50 -12.93 -36.39 -6.94
N TRP A 51 -13.87 -35.79 -7.67
CA TRP A 51 -13.87 -34.33 -7.82
C TRP A 51 -13.97 -33.76 -6.41
N SER A 52 -12.82 -33.48 -5.81
CA SER A 52 -12.71 -32.58 -4.68
C SER A 52 -13.25 -31.25 -5.18
N VAL A 53 -14.51 -31.00 -4.83
CA VAL A 53 -15.21 -29.74 -4.97
C VAL A 53 -14.21 -28.62 -4.63
N PRO A 54 -13.94 -27.66 -5.53
CA PRO A 54 -13.07 -26.54 -5.18
C PRO A 54 -13.69 -25.89 -3.93
N PRO A 55 -12.89 -25.55 -2.91
CA PRO A 55 -13.40 -24.93 -1.69
C PRO A 55 -14.37 -23.84 -2.06
N ARG A 56 -15.63 -24.01 -1.63
CA ARG A 56 -16.66 -22.99 -1.75
C ARG A 56 -16.00 -21.68 -1.35
N LEU A 57 -16.13 -20.69 -2.23
CA LEU A 57 -15.66 -19.32 -2.05
C LEU A 57 -16.22 -18.78 -0.73
N ALA A 58 -15.57 -19.10 0.39
CA ALA A 58 -15.76 -18.38 1.62
C ALA A 58 -15.34 -16.95 1.29
N PRO A 59 -16.22 -15.93 1.47
CA PRO A 59 -15.82 -14.56 1.26
C PRO A 59 -14.60 -14.32 2.14
N GLN A 60 -13.46 -14.01 1.51
CA GLN A 60 -12.26 -13.65 2.27
C GLN A 60 -12.70 -12.55 3.26
N PRO A 61 -12.42 -12.69 4.57
CA PRO A 61 -12.67 -11.63 5.53
C PRO A 61 -12.00 -10.39 5.00
N ARG A 62 -12.80 -9.39 4.58
CA ARG A 62 -12.27 -8.14 4.05
C ARG A 62 -11.48 -7.50 5.18
N ALA A 63 -10.15 -7.58 5.11
CA ALA A 63 -9.30 -6.95 6.10
C ALA A 63 -9.71 -5.47 6.20
N VAL A 64 -10.01 -5.02 7.42
CA VAL A 64 -10.38 -3.63 7.66
C VAL A 64 -9.18 -2.76 7.24
N PRO A 65 -9.38 -1.77 6.34
CA PRO A 65 -8.27 -0.91 5.93
C PRO A 65 -7.66 -0.17 7.13
N ASP A 66 -6.34 -0.01 7.13
CA ASP A 66 -5.61 0.56 8.26
C ASP A 66 -6.08 1.99 8.62
N TYR A 67 -6.46 2.78 7.62
CA TYR A 67 -6.98 4.13 7.84
C TYR A 67 -8.35 4.14 8.55
N VAL A 68 -9.15 3.09 8.46
CA VAL A 68 -10.40 3.03 9.22
C VAL A 68 -10.11 2.90 10.71
N VAL A 69 -9.07 2.14 11.06
CA VAL A 69 -8.62 1.96 12.44
C VAL A 69 -7.87 3.19 12.96
N LYS A 70 -7.03 3.82 12.12
CA LYS A 70 -6.23 4.99 12.49
C LYS A 70 -7.05 6.28 12.66
N TYR A 71 -8.17 6.39 11.95
CA TYR A 71 -9.01 7.58 11.97
C TYR A 71 -10.46 7.24 12.39
N PRO A 72 -10.69 6.90 13.68
CA PRO A 72 -12.03 6.68 14.22
C PRO A 72 -12.87 7.97 14.27
N ALA A 73 -14.09 7.86 14.82
CA ALA A 73 -14.95 9.02 15.09
C ALA A 73 -14.24 10.05 15.98
N ILE A 74 -14.29 11.32 15.57
CA ILE A 74 -13.64 12.43 16.26
C ILE A 74 -14.41 12.75 17.54
N ARG A 75 -13.68 13.01 18.63
CA ARG A 75 -14.26 13.29 19.96
C ARG A 75 -13.90 14.67 20.50
N SER A 76 -13.01 15.41 19.84
CA SER A 76 -12.59 16.73 20.30
C SER A 76 -12.22 17.68 19.15
N PRO A 77 -12.30 19.01 19.36
CA PRO A 77 -11.87 19.99 18.37
C PRO A 77 -10.38 19.88 18.02
N GLN A 78 -9.53 19.59 19.00
CA GLN A 78 -8.09 19.40 18.77
C GLN A 78 -7.82 18.19 17.86
N GLN A 79 -8.53 17.08 18.07
CA GLN A 79 -8.42 15.90 17.21
C GLN A 79 -8.92 16.19 15.80
N ARG A 80 -9.97 16.99 15.66
CA ARG A 80 -10.50 17.47 14.37
C ARG A 80 -9.46 18.26 13.58
N GLU A 81 -8.73 19.17 14.22
CA GLU A 81 -7.66 19.89 13.54
C GLU A 81 -6.45 19.02 13.22
N GLY A 82 -6.13 18.04 14.07
CA GLY A 82 -5.13 17.02 13.74
C GLY A 82 -5.50 16.23 12.47
N TYR A 83 -6.77 15.83 12.33
CA TYR A 83 -7.24 15.12 11.13
C TYR A 83 -7.19 16.02 9.90
N LYS A 84 -7.51 17.30 10.06
CA LYS A 84 -7.42 18.30 8.98
C LYS A 84 -5.98 18.49 8.50
N GLY A 85 -5.01 18.58 9.42
CA GLY A 85 -3.59 18.67 9.06
C GLY A 85 -3.15 17.46 8.24
N VAL A 86 -3.44 16.24 8.72
CA VAL A 86 -3.13 15.02 7.97
C VAL A 86 -3.83 14.97 6.62
N PHE A 87 -5.10 15.39 6.55
CA PHE A 87 -5.83 15.46 5.28
C PHE A 87 -5.12 16.38 4.28
N GLN A 88 -4.64 17.54 4.72
CA GLN A 88 -3.93 18.49 3.86
C GLN A 88 -2.61 17.92 3.36
N ASP A 89 -1.79 17.36 4.26
CA ASP A 89 -0.50 16.77 3.91
C ASP A 89 -0.67 15.61 2.92
N GLN A 90 -1.64 14.73 3.17
CA GLN A 90 -1.90 13.59 2.29
C GLN A 90 -2.60 13.97 0.99
N LEU A 91 -3.36 15.06 0.97
CA LEU A 91 -3.93 15.59 -0.26
C LEU A 91 -2.81 16.12 -1.16
N ALA A 92 -1.79 16.77 -0.60
CA ALA A 92 -0.62 17.19 -1.35
C ALA A 92 0.08 15.99 -2.02
N GLU A 93 0.35 14.93 -1.25
CA GLU A 93 0.92 13.66 -1.78
C GLU A 93 0.04 13.07 -2.90
N TYR A 94 -1.28 13.02 -2.70
CA TYR A 94 -2.21 12.51 -3.71
C TYR A 94 -2.18 13.34 -5.00
N THR A 95 -2.14 14.67 -4.89
CA THR A 95 -2.13 15.57 -6.06
C THR A 95 -0.85 15.46 -6.86
N GLU A 96 0.30 15.37 -6.20
CA GLU A 96 1.60 15.16 -6.84
C GLU A 96 1.62 13.81 -7.57
N LEU A 97 1.25 12.73 -6.87
CA LEU A 97 1.21 11.39 -7.44
C LEU A 97 0.25 11.27 -8.62
N LEU A 98 -0.91 11.93 -8.55
CA LEU A 98 -1.85 11.98 -9.67
C LEU A 98 -1.25 12.71 -10.88
N GLY A 99 -0.46 13.76 -10.65
CA GLY A 99 0.33 14.44 -11.68
C GLY A 99 1.32 13.49 -12.34
N GLU A 100 2.07 12.71 -11.56
CA GLU A 100 3.01 11.73 -12.08
C GLU A 100 2.34 10.62 -12.90
N VAL A 101 1.22 10.07 -12.41
CA VAL A 101 0.44 9.04 -13.12
C VAL A 101 -0.07 9.59 -14.46
N ARG A 102 -0.57 10.84 -14.47
CA ARG A 102 -1.00 11.50 -15.71
C ARG A 102 0.16 11.71 -16.68
N ALA A 103 1.30 12.17 -16.19
CA ALA A 103 2.49 12.36 -17.00
C ALA A 103 3.01 11.04 -17.59
N ALA A 104 3.03 9.96 -16.80
CA ALA A 104 3.43 8.63 -17.28
C ALA A 104 2.48 8.12 -18.39
N ARG A 105 1.17 8.29 -18.20
CA ARG A 105 0.17 7.94 -19.22
C ARG A 105 0.31 8.78 -20.48
N HIS A 106 0.64 10.07 -20.36
CA HIS A 106 0.89 10.93 -21.51
C HIS A 106 2.09 10.46 -22.32
N ARG A 107 3.23 10.18 -21.66
CA ARG A 107 4.44 9.66 -22.32
C ARG A 107 4.20 8.35 -23.04
N LEU A 108 3.39 7.46 -22.46
CA LEU A 108 2.98 6.23 -23.13
C LEU A 108 2.20 6.55 -24.42
N GLY A 109 1.23 7.47 -24.36
CA GLY A 109 0.48 7.91 -25.54
C GLY A 109 1.34 8.56 -26.63
N GLU A 110 2.34 9.36 -26.24
CA GLU A 110 3.30 9.96 -27.19
C GLU A 110 4.15 8.89 -27.89
N LEU A 111 4.64 7.88 -27.14
CA LEU A 111 5.39 6.77 -27.70
C LEU A 111 4.52 5.89 -28.61
N GLU A 112 3.27 5.63 -28.22
CA GLU A 112 2.30 4.90 -29.05
C GLU A 112 1.99 5.64 -30.37
N ALA A 113 1.86 6.96 -30.32
CA ALA A 113 1.65 7.80 -31.49
C ALA A 113 2.89 7.87 -32.40
N ALA A 114 4.08 8.01 -31.81
CA ALA A 114 5.33 8.11 -32.55
C ALA A 114 5.74 6.78 -33.21
N MET A 115 5.48 5.64 -32.56
CA MET A 115 5.92 4.32 -33.03
C MET A 115 4.83 3.49 -33.69
N GLY A 116 3.64 4.06 -33.97
CA GLY A 116 2.62 3.42 -34.79
C GLY A 116 2.35 1.95 -34.40
N ARG A 117 1.95 1.73 -33.13
CA ARG A 117 1.67 0.40 -32.52
C ARG A 117 2.91 -0.47 -32.29
N LEU A 118 3.79 -0.02 -31.38
CA LEU A 118 4.81 -0.90 -30.81
C LEU A 118 4.14 -2.03 -30.00
N PRO A 119 4.60 -3.29 -30.09
CA PRO A 119 4.02 -4.36 -29.29
C PRO A 119 4.24 -4.09 -27.78
N ARG A 120 3.20 -4.40 -26.99
CA ARG A 120 3.04 -4.07 -25.56
C ARG A 120 4.12 -4.65 -24.63
N ASN A 121 5.00 -5.49 -25.16
CA ASN A 121 6.05 -6.23 -24.46
C ASN A 121 7.28 -5.36 -24.09
N ALA A 122 7.46 -4.17 -24.68
CA ALA A 122 8.53 -3.24 -24.28
C ALA A 122 8.22 -2.41 -23.01
N ALA A 123 6.97 -2.45 -22.51
CA ALA A 123 6.48 -1.57 -21.45
C ALA A 123 6.57 -2.17 -20.02
N SER A 124 7.05 -3.39 -19.85
CA SER A 124 6.87 -4.19 -18.63
C SER A 124 7.38 -3.57 -17.32
N ARG A 125 8.50 -2.84 -17.33
CA ARG A 125 9.03 -2.16 -16.12
C ARG A 125 8.32 -0.84 -15.82
N THR A 126 8.00 -0.07 -16.86
CA THR A 126 7.26 1.19 -16.74
C THR A 126 5.83 0.92 -16.27
N ASP A 127 5.23 -0.18 -16.75
CA ASP A 127 3.89 -0.63 -16.39
C ASP A 127 3.80 -1.05 -14.93
N LEU A 128 4.80 -1.74 -14.38
CA LEU A 128 4.79 -2.14 -12.97
C LEU A 128 4.84 -0.92 -12.03
N ALA A 129 5.77 0.01 -12.25
CA ALA A 129 5.87 1.24 -11.46
C ALA A 129 4.62 2.13 -11.62
N PHE A 130 4.02 2.16 -12.82
CA PHE A 130 2.75 2.85 -13.05
C PHE A 130 1.60 2.23 -12.26
N LEU A 131 1.49 0.90 -12.23
CA LEU A 131 0.47 0.18 -11.47
C LEU A 131 0.61 0.41 -9.97
N GLU A 132 1.83 0.41 -9.43
CA GLU A 132 2.10 0.73 -8.02
C GLU A 132 1.64 2.15 -7.67
N LYS A 133 1.99 3.14 -8.51
CA LYS A 133 1.53 4.52 -8.34
C LYS A 133 0.01 4.65 -8.44
N GLN A 134 -0.62 3.94 -9.36
CA GLN A 134 -2.07 3.90 -9.49
C GLN A 134 -2.74 3.30 -8.23
N GLN A 135 -2.21 2.19 -7.71
CA GLN A 135 -2.69 1.59 -6.46
C GLN A 135 -2.53 2.55 -5.27
N ARG A 136 -1.41 3.29 -5.21
CA ARG A 136 -1.18 4.31 -4.18
C ARG A 136 -2.16 5.47 -4.29
N CYS A 137 -2.48 5.95 -5.51
CA CYS A 137 -3.54 6.94 -5.73
C CYS A 137 -4.89 6.45 -5.19
N GLU A 138 -5.28 5.22 -5.51
CA GLU A 138 -6.55 4.64 -5.05
C GLU A 138 -6.61 4.51 -3.52
N TYR A 139 -5.50 4.10 -2.90
CA TYR A 139 -5.38 4.05 -1.45
C TYR A 139 -5.57 5.43 -0.82
N LEU A 140 -4.80 6.43 -1.29
CA LEU A 140 -4.87 7.79 -0.77
C LEU A 140 -6.25 8.38 -0.96
N LYS A 141 -6.89 8.18 -2.13
CA LYS A 141 -8.25 8.65 -2.38
C LYS A 141 -9.24 8.09 -1.34
N LYS A 142 -9.23 6.79 -1.09
CA LYS A 142 -10.12 6.15 -0.10
C LYS A 142 -9.83 6.66 1.33
N LYS A 143 -8.55 6.78 1.69
CA LYS A 143 -8.12 7.32 2.98
C LYS A 143 -8.57 8.77 3.18
N LEU A 144 -8.37 9.63 2.19
CA LEU A 144 -8.78 11.03 2.22
C LEU A 144 -10.29 11.17 2.31
N THR A 145 -11.06 10.38 1.55
CA THR A 145 -12.52 10.36 1.65
C THR A 145 -12.97 10.00 3.06
N HIS A 146 -12.36 8.98 3.68
CA HIS A 146 -12.67 8.57 5.05
C HIS A 146 -12.37 9.67 6.06
N ILE A 147 -11.17 10.27 6.01
CA ILE A 147 -10.79 11.34 6.94
C ILE A 147 -11.72 12.56 6.78
N LYS A 148 -12.02 12.95 5.53
CA LYS A 148 -12.96 14.04 5.25
C LYS A 148 -14.35 13.76 5.83
N ALA A 149 -14.84 12.53 5.69
CA ALA A 149 -16.13 12.14 6.25
C ALA A 149 -16.14 12.28 7.78
N ARG A 150 -15.08 11.86 8.48
CA ARG A 150 -14.98 12.00 9.94
C ARG A 150 -14.99 13.45 10.40
N ILE A 151 -14.30 14.34 9.69
CA ILE A 151 -14.33 15.78 9.99
C ILE A 151 -15.73 16.35 9.77
N GLN A 152 -16.37 16.00 8.65
CA GLN A 152 -17.71 16.49 8.32
C GLN A 152 -18.81 15.99 9.27
N GLU A 153 -18.70 14.75 9.73
CA GLU A 153 -19.60 14.16 10.73
C GLU A 153 -19.51 14.94 12.05
N TYR A 154 -18.29 15.15 12.55
CA TYR A 154 -18.07 15.96 13.76
C TYR A 154 -18.58 17.40 13.63
N ASP A 155 -18.30 18.06 12.49
CA ASP A 155 -18.76 19.43 12.26
C ASP A 155 -20.30 19.52 12.20
N ARG A 156 -20.97 18.46 11.73
CA ARG A 156 -22.44 18.37 11.74
C ARG A 156 -22.96 18.20 13.16
N ASP A 157 -22.44 17.22 13.90
CA ASP A 157 -22.87 16.92 15.27
C ASP A 157 -22.66 18.13 16.20
N ALA A 158 -21.56 18.87 16.02
CA ALA A 158 -21.27 20.08 16.78
C ALA A 158 -22.27 21.21 16.49
N ARG A 159 -22.72 21.36 15.23
CA ARG A 159 -23.76 22.32 14.85
C ARG A 159 -25.11 21.91 15.40
N ASP A 160 -25.47 20.64 15.27
CA ASP A 160 -26.75 20.12 15.76
C ASP A 160 -26.83 20.30 17.28
N THR A 161 -25.77 19.96 18.01
CA THR A 161 -25.70 20.18 19.47
C THR A 161 -25.87 21.66 19.82
N ALA A 162 -25.26 22.58 19.06
CA ALA A 162 -25.35 24.01 19.32
C ALA A 162 -26.75 24.62 19.09
N VAL A 163 -27.64 23.94 18.36
CA VAL A 163 -29.02 24.40 18.11
C VAL A 163 -29.96 24.04 19.27
N TYR A 164 -29.58 23.06 20.10
CA TYR A 164 -30.38 22.62 21.26
C TYR A 164 -29.98 23.31 22.58
N PHE A 165 -29.19 24.39 22.51
CA PHE A 165 -28.84 25.29 23.62
C PHE A 165 -29.33 26.70 23.32
#